data_AF-A0A2W6VME4-F1
#
_entry.id   AF-A0A2W6VME4-F1
#
_cell.length_a   1.000
_cell.length_b   1.000
_cell.length_c   1.000
_cell.angle_alpha   90.00
_cell.angle_beta   90.00
_cell.angle_gamma   90.00
#
_symmetry.space_group_name_H-M   'P 1'
#
loop_
_entity.id
_entity.type
_entity.pdbx_description
1 polymer ?
#
loop_
_entity_poly.entity_id
_entity_poly.type
_entity_poly.pdbx_seq_one_letter_code
_entity_poly.pdbx_strand_id
1 'polypeptide(L)'
;MTSASSETLTMFGATWCGDCRRTKKQLDELGVEYTYIDLEAEPAAADVARDISGRTNIPVVVYPDSSHHVEPSNADVEAKLRELSLI
;
A
#
# COMPACT_ATOMS: atom_id res chain seq x y z
N MET A 1 7.26 13.62 -24.21
CA MET A 1 6.24 12.58 -23.96
C MET A 1 6.65 11.93 -22.66
N THR A 2 5.99 12.29 -21.57
CA THR A 2 6.37 11.89 -20.21
C THR A 2 5.90 10.45 -20.00
N SER A 3 6.85 9.52 -19.97
CA SER A 3 6.57 8.11 -19.71
C SER A 3 5.95 7.98 -18.32
N ALA A 4 4.75 7.40 -18.26
CA ALA A 4 4.16 6.90 -17.04
C ALA A 4 5.06 5.79 -16.50
N SER A 5 5.96 6.13 -15.58
CA SER A 5 6.72 5.14 -14.82
C SER A 5 5.73 4.40 -13.94
N SER A 6 5.58 3.10 -14.16
CA SER A 6 4.73 2.19 -13.39
C SER A 6 5.26 1.97 -11.95
N GLU A 7 5.54 3.06 -11.23
CA GLU A 7 6.08 3.05 -9.87
C GLU A 7 4.98 3.32 -8.82
N THR A 8 3.74 2.97 -9.14
CA THR A 8 2.60 3.22 -8.25
C THR A 8 2.55 2.19 -7.13
N LEU A 9 2.54 2.66 -5.89
CA LEU A 9 2.32 1.87 -4.69
C LEU A 9 0.93 1.21 -4.74
N THR A 10 0.78 -0.03 -4.27
CA THR A 10 -0.55 -0.66 -4.12
C THR A 10 -0.81 -0.94 -2.65
N MET A 11 -1.91 -0.42 -2.12
CA MET A 11 -2.33 -0.60 -0.75
C MET A 11 -3.61 -1.41 -0.71
N PHE A 12 -3.53 -2.63 -0.16
CA PHE A 12 -4.68 -3.47 0.14
C PHE A 12 -5.18 -3.16 1.54
N GLY A 13 -6.46 -2.84 1.66
CA GLY A 13 -7.08 -2.51 2.93
C GLY A 13 -8.58 -2.70 2.93
N ALA A 14 -9.20 -2.34 4.04
CA ALA A 14 -10.65 -2.37 4.20
C ALA A 14 -11.10 -1.06 4.87
N THR A 15 -12.32 -0.61 4.57
CA THR A 15 -12.82 0.68 5.06
C THR A 15 -13.07 0.67 6.57
N TRP A 16 -13.36 -0.50 7.16
CA TRP A 16 -13.50 -0.68 8.61
C TRP A 16 -12.16 -0.67 9.37
N CYS A 17 -11.03 -0.84 8.69
CA CYS A 17 -9.71 -0.95 9.34
C CYS A 17 -9.12 0.43 9.64
N GLY A 18 -8.89 0.72 10.93
CA GLY A 18 -8.29 1.97 11.39
C GLY A 18 -6.87 2.19 10.87
N ASP A 19 -6.03 1.16 10.87
CA ASP A 19 -4.64 1.25 10.40
C ASP A 19 -4.56 1.45 8.88
N CYS A 20 -5.48 0.87 8.11
CA CYS A 20 -5.61 1.15 6.68
C CYS A 20 -5.85 2.64 6.45
N ARG A 21 -6.84 3.22 7.14
CA ARG A 21 -7.15 4.66 7.01
C ARG A 21 -5.99 5.55 7.41
N ARG A 22 -5.21 5.17 8.44
CA ARG A 22 -4.01 5.89 8.88
C ARG A 22 -2.95 5.92 7.78
N THR A 23 -2.64 4.75 7.22
CA THR A 23 -1.63 4.60 6.16
C THR A 23 -2.05 5.36 4.89
N LYS A 24 -3.31 5.20 4.49
CA LYS A 24 -3.91 5.92 3.37
C LYS A 24 -3.75 7.43 3.51
N LYS A 25 -4.14 7.96 4.67
CA LYS A 25 -4.04 9.39 4.96
C LYS A 25 -2.61 9.90 4.88
N GLN A 26 -1.63 9.13 5.38
CA GLN A 26 -0.23 9.52 5.29
C GLN A 26 0.24 9.60 3.83
N LEU A 27 -0.13 8.63 3.00
CA LEU A 27 0.23 8.63 1.58
C LEU A 27 -0.37 9.83 0.84
N ASP A 28 -1.63 10.18 1.15
CA ASP A 28 -2.28 11.40 0.67
C ASP A 28 -1.55 12.67 1.14
N GLU A 29 -1.15 12.75 2.41
CA GLU A 29 -0.41 13.89 2.97
C GLU A 29 0.98 14.05 2.33
N LEU A 30 1.62 12.94 1.97
CA LEU A 30 2.90 12.92 1.27
C LEU A 30 2.77 13.19 -0.24
N GLY A 31 1.54 13.17 -0.79
CA GLY A 31 1.30 13.38 -2.22
C GLY A 31 1.80 12.24 -3.10
N VAL A 32 1.92 11.03 -2.55
CA VAL A 32 2.38 9.85 -3.29
C VAL A 32 1.22 9.25 -4.06
N GLU A 33 1.43 8.88 -5.32
CA GLU A 33 0.44 8.13 -6.08
C GLU A 33 0.40 6.67 -5.63
N TYR A 34 -0.79 6.22 -5.19
CA TYR A 34 -1.02 4.86 -4.78
C TYR A 34 -2.38 4.34 -5.26
N THR A 35 -2.46 3.03 -5.47
CA THR A 35 -3.66 2.29 -5.79
C THR A 35 -4.22 1.70 -4.52
N TYR A 36 -5.40 2.16 -4.10
CA TYR A 36 -6.11 1.56 -2.97
C TYR A 36 -7.05 0.46 -3.45
N ILE A 37 -6.86 -0.76 -2.95
CA ILE A 37 -7.72 -1.90 -3.24
C ILE A 37 -8.52 -2.25 -1.98
N ASP A 38 -9.85 -2.14 -2.10
CA ASP A 38 -10.77 -2.44 -1.01
C ASP A 38 -11.14 -3.93 -1.01
N LEU A 39 -10.68 -4.65 0.00
CA LEU A 39 -10.94 -6.07 0.17
C LEU A 39 -12.42 -6.39 0.47
N GLU A 40 -13.20 -5.40 0.94
CA GLU A 40 -14.65 -5.57 1.12
C GLU A 40 -15.40 -5.52 -0.21
N ALA A 41 -14.96 -4.66 -1.12
CA ALA A 41 -15.53 -4.57 -2.46
C ALA A 41 -15.06 -5.71 -3.36
N GLU A 42 -13.80 -6.12 -3.20
CA GLU A 42 -13.14 -7.13 -4.03
C GLU A 42 -12.59 -8.26 -3.16
N PRO A 43 -13.43 -9.26 -2.79
CA PRO A 43 -12.98 -10.38 -1.97
C PRO A 43 -11.86 -11.19 -2.65
N ALA A 44 -11.81 -11.21 -3.99
CA ALA A 44 -10.72 -11.84 -4.73
C ALA A 44 -9.35 -11.16 -4.49
N ALA A 45 -9.34 -9.84 -4.20
CA ALA A 45 -8.11 -9.14 -3.86
C ALA A 45 -7.58 -9.54 -2.47
N ALA A 46 -8.42 -10.09 -1.59
CA ALA A 46 -7.99 -10.55 -0.28
C ALA A 46 -7.12 -11.81 -0.41
N ASP A 47 -7.44 -12.70 -1.35
CA ASP A 47 -6.60 -13.84 -1.69
C ASP A 47 -5.26 -13.38 -2.29
N VAL A 48 -5.28 -12.38 -3.17
CA VAL A 48 -4.05 -11.78 -3.73
C VAL A 48 -3.19 -11.16 -2.63
N ALA A 49 -3.77 -10.37 -1.73
CA ALA A 49 -3.05 -9.79 -0.60
C ALA A 49 -2.44 -10.86 0.31
N ARG A 50 -3.16 -11.97 0.53
CA ARG A 50 -2.67 -13.15 1.26
C ARG A 50 -1.52 -13.83 0.55
N ASP A 51 -1.60 -14.01 -0.76
CA ASP A 51 -0.56 -14.66 -1.55
C ASP A 51 0.72 -13.80 -1.61
N ILE A 52 0.58 -12.48 -1.68
CA ILE A 52 1.72 -11.54 -1.68
C ILE A 52 2.38 -11.48 -0.30
N SER A 53 1.59 -11.26 0.75
CA SER A 53 2.11 -11.05 2.11
C SER A 53 2.44 -12.34 2.86
N GLY A 54 1.92 -13.48 2.38
CA GLY A 54 1.94 -14.76 3.10
C GLY A 54 1.11 -14.75 4.39
N ARG A 55 0.31 -13.70 4.66
CA ARG A 55 -0.44 -13.49 5.90
C ARG A 55 -1.83 -12.93 5.61
N THR A 56 -2.75 -13.06 6.57
CA THR A 56 -4.12 -12.54 6.45
C THR A 56 -4.30 -11.16 7.09
N ASN A 57 -3.19 -10.53 7.48
CA ASN A 57 -3.18 -9.25 8.17
C ASN A 57 -3.24 -8.09 7.18
N ILE A 58 -3.98 -7.04 7.53
CA ILE A 58 -4.12 -5.81 6.74
C ILE A 58 -3.86 -4.59 7.64
N PRO A 59 -3.30 -3.48 7.12
CA PRO A 59 -3.03 -3.17 5.71
C PRO A 59 -1.83 -3.91 5.12
N VAL A 60 -1.91 -4.27 3.84
CA VAL A 60 -0.76 -4.75 3.04
C VAL A 60 -0.39 -3.67 2.04
N VAL A 61 0.84 -3.16 2.13
CA VAL A 61 1.37 -2.12 1.24
C VAL A 61 2.43 -2.77 0.36
N VAL A 62 2.21 -2.77 -0.94
CA VAL A 62 3.11 -3.28 -1.97
C VAL A 62 3.74 -2.09 -2.69
N TYR A 63 5.06 -2.10 -2.74
CA TYR A 63 5.89 -1.06 -3.33
C TYR A 63 6.24 -1.42 -4.78
N PRO A 64 6.62 -0.43 -5.60
CA PRO A 64 6.97 -0.66 -7.00
C PRO A 64 8.22 -1.52 -7.21
N ASP A 65 9.08 -1.65 -6.21
CA ASP A 65 10.24 -2.56 -6.20
C ASP A 65 9.85 -4.03 -5.94
N SER A 66 8.54 -4.34 -5.94
CA SER A 66 7.97 -5.64 -5.54
C SER A 66 8.15 -6.00 -4.07
N SER A 67 8.70 -5.09 -3.24
CA SER A 67 8.69 -5.25 -1.78
C SER A 67 7.29 -5.04 -1.23
N HIS A 68 7.01 -5.59 -0.04
CA HIS A 68 5.75 -5.36 0.64
C HIS A 68 5.94 -5.23 2.15
N HIS A 69 5.04 -4.49 2.79
CA HIS A 69 4.90 -4.42 4.23
C HIS A 69 3.49 -4.82 4.65
N VAL A 70 3.42 -5.51 5.79
CA VAL A 70 2.18 -5.98 6.41
C VAL A 70 2.04 -5.29 7.75
N GLU A 71 0.91 -4.62 7.97
CA GLU A 71 0.67 -3.75 9.12
C GLU A 71 1.81 -2.73 9.38
N PRO A 72 2.31 -2.01 8.34
CA PRO A 72 3.39 -1.06 8.56
C PRO A 72 2.98 0.09 9.48
N SER A 73 3.94 0.58 10.23
CA SER A 73 3.82 1.89 10.86
C SER A 73 4.03 3.00 9.83
N ASN A 74 3.57 4.20 10.16
CA ASN A 74 3.79 5.36 9.29
C ASN A 74 5.28 5.62 9.01
N ALA A 75 6.14 5.35 9.99
CA ALA A 75 7.58 5.52 9.85
C ALA A 75 8.17 4.50 8.86
N ASP A 76 7.67 3.26 8.85
CA ASP A 76 8.15 2.21 7.92
C ASP A 76 7.79 2.58 6.47
N VAL A 77 6.56 3.04 6.25
CA VAL A 77 6.12 3.49 4.91
C VAL A 77 6.94 4.69 4.45
N GLU A 78 7.11 5.70 5.30
CA GLU A 78 7.91 6.88 4.96
C GLU A 78 9.38 6.53 4.65
N ALA A 79 10.00 5.66 5.47
CA ALA A 79 11.36 5.21 5.25
C ALA A 79 11.52 4.50 3.91
N LYS A 80 10.56 3.62 3.56
CA LYS A 80 10.58 2.89 2.29
C LYS A 80 10.35 3.81 1.10
N LEU A 81 9.42 4.77 1.21
CA LEU A 81 9.20 5.77 0.17
C LEU A 81 10.44 6.64 -0.08
N ARG A 82 11.16 7.04 0.98
CA ARG A 82 12.45 7.75 0.85
C ARG A 82 13.53 6.87 0.21
N GLU A 83 13.61 5.60 0.58
CA GLU A 83 14.53 4.64 -0.03
C GLU A 83 14.28 4.55 -1.55
N LEU A 84 13.01 4.54 -1.95
CA LEU A 84 12.57 4.49 -3.35
C LEU A 84 12.58 5.86 -4.04
N SER A 85 12.99 6.93 -3.35
CA SER A 85 13.00 8.30 -3.87
C SER A 85 11.64 8.79 -4.38
N LEU A 86 10.56 8.31 -3.75
CA LEU A 86 9.17 8.72 -4.04
C LEU A 86 8.74 9.97 -3.26
N ILE A 87 9.48 10.32 -2.20
CA ILE A 87 9.31 11.53 -1.35
C ILE A 87 10.67 12.09 -0.92
#